data_AF-A0A959F813-F1
#
_entry.id   AF-A0A959F813-F1
#
_cell.length_a   1.000
_cell.length_b   1.000
_cell.length_c   1.000
_cell.angle_alpha   90.00
_cell.angle_beta   90.00
_cell.angle_gamma   90.00
#
_symmetry.space_group_name_H-M   'P 1'
#
loop_
_entity.id
_entity.type
_entity.pdbx_description
1 polymer ?
#
loop_
_entity_poly.entity_id
_entity_poly.type
_entity_poly.pdbx_seq_one_letter_code
_entity_poly.pdbx_strand_id
1 'polypeptide(L)'
;LFAGTSSSGGTFSIIGQAERPEGATYVALYGERHSAELIVVHVDIIETKAAETGQVSVNADYLKKEIEEKGSVVIYGITFDFDSSVIKPASKPTIAEIAQYLKTNPDISLYVVGHTDMKGSLDYNLHLSKARAKAVVDALVNEYDIADNRLLSDGVAFLAPKATNDTEDGRALNRRTELVKRPLP
;
A
#
# COMPACT_ATOMS: atom_id res chain seq x y z
N LEU A 1 8.38 10.78 -33.96
CA LEU A 1 8.46 9.94 -35.18
C LEU A 1 7.03 9.61 -35.58
N PHE A 2 6.61 10.06 -36.77
CA PHE A 2 5.24 9.88 -37.25
C PHE A 2 5.18 8.55 -38.03
N ALA A 3 4.33 7.64 -37.60
CA ALA A 3 4.00 6.43 -38.37
C ALA A 3 2.48 6.24 -38.31
N GLY A 4 1.83 6.27 -39.47
CA GLY A 4 0.42 5.95 -39.64
C GLY A 4 0.23 5.30 -41.00
N THR A 5 -0.39 4.13 -41.03
CA THR A 5 -0.78 3.42 -42.27
C THR A 5 -2.26 3.66 -42.56
N SER A 6 -2.56 3.85 -43.85
CA SER A 6 -3.89 4.10 -44.42
C SER A 6 -4.61 2.79 -44.79
N SER A 7 -5.93 2.76 -44.62
CA SER A 7 -6.84 2.18 -45.62
C SER A 7 -8.30 2.63 -45.39
N SER A 8 -8.97 3.17 -46.41
CA SER A 8 -10.44 3.16 -46.61
C SER A 8 -11.37 3.19 -45.37
N GLY A 9 -11.32 4.27 -44.58
CA GLY A 9 -11.88 4.34 -43.22
C GLY A 9 -10.76 4.66 -42.26
N GLY A 10 -10.22 5.87 -42.40
CA GLY A 10 -8.91 6.20 -41.83
C GLY A 10 -8.94 6.25 -40.30
N THR A 11 -8.00 5.55 -39.69
CA THR A 11 -7.65 5.72 -38.29
C THR A 11 -6.38 6.57 -38.18
N PHE A 12 -6.31 7.43 -37.17
CA PHE A 12 -5.09 8.15 -36.83
C PHE A 12 -4.84 8.08 -35.33
N SER A 13 -3.57 8.09 -34.94
CA SER A 13 -3.15 8.20 -33.55
C SER A 13 -2.12 9.30 -33.40
N ILE A 14 -2.35 10.21 -32.46
CA ILE A 14 -1.41 11.27 -32.10
C ILE A 14 -1.12 11.15 -30.62
N ILE A 15 0.15 11.07 -30.25
CA ILE A 15 0.58 11.12 -28.86
C ILE A 15 1.41 12.38 -28.67
N GLY A 16 0.97 13.22 -27.73
CA GLY A 16 1.71 14.38 -27.26
C GLY A 16 2.14 14.17 -25.82
N GLN A 17 3.31 14.70 -25.47
CA GLN A 17 3.78 14.79 -24.09
C GLN A 17 3.99 16.26 -23.75
N ALA A 18 3.56 16.67 -22.56
CA ALA A 18 3.86 17.96 -21.99
C ALA A 18 4.38 17.79 -20.57
N GLU A 19 5.50 18.42 -20.26
CA GLU A 19 6.00 18.52 -18.90
C GLU A 19 5.16 19.54 -18.13
N ARG A 20 4.60 19.13 -16.99
CA ARG A 20 3.88 20.00 -16.06
C ARG A 20 4.55 19.96 -14.68
N PRO A 21 4.31 20.98 -13.82
CA PRO A 21 4.85 20.98 -12.45
C PRO A 21 4.53 19.69 -11.65
N GLU A 22 3.38 19.08 -11.93
CA GLU A 22 2.86 17.88 -11.25
C GLU A 22 3.40 16.54 -11.83
N GLY A 23 4.15 16.60 -12.95
CA GLY A 23 4.64 15.42 -13.69
C GLY A 23 4.30 15.46 -15.19
N ALA A 24 4.85 14.50 -15.94
CA ALA A 24 4.62 14.42 -17.39
C ALA A 24 3.15 14.09 -17.67
N THR A 25 2.51 14.85 -18.55
CA THR A 25 1.16 14.57 -19.04
C THR A 25 1.25 14.07 -20.47
N TYR A 26 0.64 12.91 -20.73
CA TYR A 26 0.49 12.36 -22.06
C TYR A 26 -0.94 12.59 -22.53
N VAL A 27 -1.09 13.02 -23.77
CA VAL A 27 -2.38 13.09 -24.46
C VAL A 27 -2.30 12.13 -25.63
N ALA A 28 -3.12 11.09 -25.62
CA ALA A 28 -3.29 10.20 -26.75
C ALA A 28 -4.64 10.51 -27.41
N LEU A 29 -4.58 10.92 -28.68
CA LEU A 29 -5.74 11.08 -29.54
C LEU A 29 -5.78 9.88 -30.47
N TYR A 30 -6.88 9.13 -30.42
CA TYR A 30 -7.19 8.11 -31.40
C TYR A 30 -8.43 8.53 -32.17
N GLY A 31 -8.30 8.75 -33.47
CA GLY A 31 -9.42 9.08 -34.33
C GLY A 31 -9.73 7.97 -35.30
N GLU A 32 -11.01 7.66 -35.49
CA GLU A 32 -11.50 6.75 -36.50
C GLU A 32 -12.57 7.45 -37.34
N ARG A 33 -12.41 7.38 -38.66
CA ARG A 33 -13.43 7.86 -39.60
C ARG A 33 -14.37 6.72 -39.96
N HIS A 34 -15.57 6.76 -39.39
CA HIS A 34 -16.63 5.79 -39.68
C HIS A 34 -17.38 6.09 -41.00
N SER A 35 -17.48 7.36 -41.42
CA SER A 35 -18.11 7.74 -42.69
C SER A 35 -17.58 9.07 -43.26
N ALA A 36 -18.13 9.52 -44.38
CA ALA A 36 -17.76 10.81 -44.96
C ALA A 36 -17.97 12.00 -44.00
N GLU A 37 -19.00 11.90 -43.14
CA GLU A 37 -19.45 12.97 -42.24
C GLU A 37 -19.24 12.65 -40.75
N LEU A 38 -18.81 11.43 -40.42
CA LEU A 38 -18.61 11.00 -39.03
C LEU A 38 -17.16 10.58 -38.77
N ILE A 39 -16.50 11.37 -37.93
CA ILE A 39 -15.20 11.06 -37.34
C ILE A 39 -15.41 10.98 -35.84
N VAL A 40 -15.02 9.86 -35.24
CA VAL A 40 -15.01 9.68 -33.79
C VAL A 40 -13.59 9.89 -33.32
N VAL A 41 -13.40 10.72 -32.29
CA VAL A 41 -12.09 10.94 -31.66
C VAL A 41 -12.20 10.55 -30.20
N HIS A 42 -11.38 9.58 -29.81
CA HIS A 42 -11.11 9.23 -28.43
C HIS A 42 -9.92 10.03 -27.92
N VAL A 43 -10.05 10.60 -26.72
CA VAL A 43 -9.02 11.41 -26.08
C VAL A 43 -8.72 10.78 -24.73
N ASP A 44 -7.54 10.19 -24.62
CA ASP A 44 -6.99 9.74 -23.35
C ASP A 44 -5.98 10.78 -22.84
N ILE A 45 -6.23 11.29 -21.64
CA ILE A 45 -5.29 12.14 -20.93
C ILE A 45 -4.73 11.33 -19.78
N ILE A 46 -3.44 11.02 -19.86
CA ILE A 46 -2.71 10.27 -18.85
C ILE A 46 -1.81 11.27 -18.12
N GLU A 47 -2.20 11.65 -16.92
CA GLU A 47 -1.35 12.43 -16.03
C GLU A 47 -0.46 11.47 -15.25
N THR A 48 0.83 11.48 -15.54
CA THR A 48 1.78 10.77 -14.67
C THR A 48 2.02 11.64 -13.46
N LYS A 49 1.55 11.19 -12.33
CA LYS A 49 2.12 11.60 -11.05
C LYS A 49 3.25 10.63 -10.75
N ALA A 50 4.31 11.12 -10.10
CA ALA A 50 5.18 10.19 -9.41
C ALA A 50 4.27 9.26 -8.59
N ALA A 51 4.39 7.95 -8.78
CA ALA A 51 3.77 7.03 -7.83
C ALA A 51 4.20 7.52 -6.45
N GLU A 52 3.27 7.60 -5.50
CA GLU A 52 3.59 7.88 -4.11
C GLU A 52 4.45 6.72 -3.60
N THR A 53 5.73 6.72 -3.99
CA THR A 53 6.77 5.83 -3.49
C THR A 53 7.25 6.31 -2.12
N GLY A 54 6.72 7.45 -1.65
CA GLY A 54 6.73 7.86 -0.25
C GLY A 54 5.40 7.48 0.38
N GLN A 55 5.49 6.79 1.51
CA GLN A 55 4.39 6.49 2.43
C GLN A 55 3.27 7.53 2.35
N VAL A 56 2.06 7.13 1.96
CA VAL A 56 0.83 7.79 2.44
C VAL A 56 1.09 8.03 3.92
N SER A 57 1.06 9.28 4.38
CA SER A 57 1.26 9.56 5.80
C SER A 57 0.18 8.78 6.53
N VAL A 58 0.60 7.70 7.19
CA VAL A 58 -0.32 6.87 7.97
C VAL A 58 -0.77 7.75 9.10
N ASN A 59 -1.96 8.34 8.94
CA ASN A 59 -2.60 9.15 9.95
C ASN A 59 -3.91 8.48 10.39
N ALA A 60 -4.45 8.94 11.52
CA ALA A 60 -5.65 8.34 12.07
C ALA A 60 -6.87 8.33 11.12
N ASP A 61 -7.03 9.34 10.26
CA ASP A 61 -8.15 9.42 9.31
C ASP A 61 -8.01 8.40 8.18
N TYR A 62 -6.78 8.24 7.65
CA TYR A 62 -6.48 7.22 6.66
C TYR A 62 -6.71 5.80 7.22
N LEU A 63 -6.23 5.55 8.45
CA LEU A 63 -6.46 4.28 9.14
C LEU A 63 -7.94 3.98 9.29
N LYS A 64 -8.72 4.98 9.73
CA LYS A 64 -10.18 4.86 9.88
C LYS A 64 -10.84 4.48 8.56
N LYS A 65 -10.58 5.23 7.50
CA LYS A 65 -11.17 5.00 6.18
C LYS A 65 -10.89 3.59 5.69
N GLU A 66 -9.64 3.16 5.70
CA GLU A 66 -9.25 1.84 5.18
C GLU A 66 -9.85 0.69 6.01
N ILE A 67 -9.85 0.82 7.35
CA ILE A 67 -10.47 -0.18 8.23
C ILE A 67 -11.99 -0.25 8.04
N GLU A 68 -12.67 0.86 7.80
CA GLU A 68 -14.11 0.89 7.55
C GLU A 68 -14.49 0.34 6.17
N GLU A 69 -13.73 0.71 5.13
CA GLU A 69 -14.04 0.32 3.74
C GLU A 69 -13.57 -1.10 3.40
N LYS A 70 -12.40 -1.51 3.90
CA LYS A 70 -11.72 -2.75 3.49
C LYS A 70 -11.57 -3.77 4.62
N GLY A 71 -11.76 -3.34 5.86
CA GLY A 71 -11.54 -4.20 7.04
C GLY A 71 -10.06 -4.41 7.39
N SER A 72 -9.11 -3.94 6.58
CA SER A 72 -7.67 -3.96 6.88
C SER A 72 -6.92 -2.79 6.26
N VAL A 73 -5.72 -2.51 6.78
CA VAL A 73 -4.81 -1.50 6.26
C VAL A 73 -3.35 -1.94 6.41
N VAL A 74 -2.55 -1.70 5.37
CA VAL A 74 -1.12 -2.03 5.35
C VAL A 74 -0.29 -0.87 5.88
N ILE A 75 0.68 -1.18 6.74
CA ILE A 75 1.56 -0.24 7.41
C ILE A 75 3.03 -0.51 7.04
N TYR A 76 3.63 0.41 6.28
CA TYR A 76 5.04 0.36 5.89
C TYR A 76 5.98 1.18 6.80
N GLY A 77 5.43 1.97 7.72
CA GLY A 77 6.20 2.84 8.63
C GLY A 77 6.81 2.14 9.86
N ILE A 78 6.57 0.84 10.01
CA ILE A 78 7.11 0.05 11.12
C ILE A 78 8.31 -0.76 10.62
N THR A 79 9.49 -0.43 11.14
CA THR A 79 10.77 -0.98 10.67
C THR A 79 11.53 -1.64 11.81
N PHE A 80 12.28 -2.67 11.45
CA PHE A 80 13.05 -3.51 12.36
C PHE A 80 14.47 -3.65 11.82
N ASP A 81 15.42 -4.01 12.68
CA ASP A 81 16.73 -4.48 12.22
C ASP A 81 16.62 -5.85 11.53
N PHE A 82 17.67 -6.19 10.78
CA PHE A 82 17.79 -7.52 10.18
C PHE A 82 17.74 -8.58 11.28
N ASP A 83 16.93 -9.63 11.06
CA ASP A 83 16.74 -10.72 12.03
C ASP A 83 16.36 -10.22 13.45
N SER A 84 15.52 -9.18 13.51
CA SER A 84 15.11 -8.58 14.78
C SER A 84 13.62 -8.25 14.80
N SER A 85 13.06 -8.30 16.02
CA SER A 85 11.73 -7.78 16.38
C SER A 85 11.80 -6.48 17.19
N VAL A 86 12.99 -5.90 17.35
CA VAL A 86 13.16 -4.59 18.00
C VAL A 86 12.72 -3.49 17.04
N ILE A 87 11.70 -2.72 17.46
CA ILE A 87 11.16 -1.61 16.69
C ILE A 87 12.17 -0.47 16.66
N LYS A 88 12.44 0.07 15.47
CA LYS A 88 13.33 1.22 15.32
C LYS A 88 12.68 2.51 15.81
N PRO A 89 13.45 3.46 16.36
CA PRO A 89 12.92 4.78 16.76
C PRO A 89 12.20 5.53 15.63
N ALA A 90 12.63 5.34 14.38
CA ALA A 90 12.00 5.94 13.20
C ALA A 90 10.52 5.53 13.02
N SER A 91 10.08 4.45 13.66
CA SER A 91 8.70 3.94 13.59
C SER A 91 7.77 4.54 14.64
N LYS A 92 8.29 5.29 15.61
CA LYS A 92 7.49 5.92 16.67
C LYS A 92 6.37 6.82 16.15
N PRO A 93 6.57 7.67 15.11
CA PRO A 93 5.48 8.48 14.56
C PRO A 93 4.32 7.63 14.03
N THR A 94 4.62 6.55 13.30
CA THR A 94 3.60 5.64 12.78
C THR A 94 2.84 4.92 13.90
N ILE A 95 3.54 4.48 14.96
CA ILE A 95 2.91 3.84 16.11
C ILE A 95 2.01 4.83 16.86
N ALA A 96 2.44 6.08 16.99
CA ALA A 96 1.65 7.14 17.60
C ALA A 96 0.33 7.41 16.84
N GLU A 97 0.35 7.38 15.51
CA GLU A 97 -0.85 7.55 14.68
C GLU A 97 -1.82 6.38 14.83
N ILE A 98 -1.30 5.15 14.92
CA ILE A 98 -2.11 3.96 15.23
C ILE A 98 -2.74 4.08 16.63
N ALA A 99 -1.98 4.53 17.62
CA ALA A 99 -2.48 4.77 18.97
C ALA A 99 -3.55 5.86 18.99
N GLN A 100 -3.35 6.96 18.25
CA GLN A 100 -4.31 8.05 18.14
C GLN A 100 -5.62 7.56 17.53
N TYR A 101 -5.55 6.76 16.46
CA TYR A 101 -6.72 6.11 15.87
C TYR A 101 -7.47 5.23 16.88
N LEU A 102 -6.75 4.39 17.63
CA LEU A 102 -7.36 3.50 18.63
C LEU A 102 -7.98 4.27 19.82
N LYS A 103 -7.39 5.40 20.21
CA LYS A 103 -7.91 6.28 21.27
C LYS A 103 -9.19 7.00 20.85
N THR A 104 -9.27 7.46 19.61
CA THR A 104 -10.47 8.14 19.08
C THR A 104 -11.60 7.19 18.69
N ASN A 105 -11.31 5.89 18.58
CA ASN A 105 -12.28 4.86 18.20
C ASN A 105 -12.27 3.71 19.24
N PRO A 106 -12.84 3.89 20.44
CA PRO A 106 -12.74 2.93 21.54
C PRO A 106 -13.36 1.56 21.23
N ASP A 107 -14.34 1.50 20.32
CA ASP A 107 -15.03 0.26 19.93
C ASP A 107 -14.26 -0.58 18.89
N ILE A 108 -13.09 -0.11 18.44
CA ILE A 108 -12.28 -0.84 17.47
C ILE A 108 -11.33 -1.81 18.19
N SER A 109 -11.35 -3.06 17.76
CA SER A 109 -10.32 -4.05 18.09
C SER A 109 -9.59 -4.45 16.82
N LEU A 110 -8.28 -4.74 16.90
CA LEU A 110 -7.44 -5.06 15.75
C LEU A 110 -6.63 -6.33 15.99
N TYR A 111 -6.45 -7.11 14.93
CA TYR A 111 -5.28 -7.96 14.78
C TYR A 111 -4.12 -7.13 14.23
N VAL A 112 -2.93 -7.31 14.78
CA VAL A 112 -1.66 -6.84 14.21
C VAL A 112 -1.00 -8.05 13.56
N VAL A 113 -0.86 -8.04 12.23
CA VAL A 113 -0.35 -9.17 11.45
C VAL A 113 1.01 -8.84 10.87
N GLY A 114 2.01 -9.64 11.21
CA GLY A 114 3.35 -9.53 10.66
C GLY A 114 3.50 -10.30 9.36
N HIS A 115 4.23 -9.72 8.41
CA HIS A 115 4.62 -10.37 7.16
C HIS A 115 6.14 -10.30 6.95
N THR A 116 6.68 -11.28 6.22
CA THR A 116 8.09 -11.32 5.83
C THR A 116 8.22 -11.41 4.31
N ASP A 117 9.43 -11.20 3.79
CA ASP A 117 9.79 -11.69 2.46
C ASP A 117 10.11 -13.20 2.51
N MET A 118 10.36 -13.80 1.34
CA MET A 118 10.60 -15.24 1.23
C MET A 118 12.00 -15.73 1.61
N LYS A 119 12.88 -14.87 2.14
CA LYS A 119 14.24 -15.30 2.51
C LYS A 119 14.23 -16.08 3.83
N GLY A 120 14.86 -17.26 3.81
CA GLY A 120 14.94 -18.15 4.98
C GLY A 120 13.83 -19.21 5.01
N SER A 121 13.79 -20.00 6.08
CA SER A 121 12.78 -21.06 6.22
C SER A 121 11.41 -20.50 6.61
N LEU A 122 10.36 -21.28 6.34
CA LEU A 122 8.99 -20.91 6.72
C LEU A 122 8.85 -20.80 8.24
N ASP A 123 9.30 -21.81 8.98
CA ASP A 123 9.18 -21.85 10.45
C ASP A 123 9.85 -20.63 11.11
N TYR A 124 11.05 -20.30 10.66
CA TYR A 124 11.76 -19.12 11.14
C TYR A 124 10.99 -17.83 10.83
N ASN A 125 10.47 -17.68 9.61
CA ASN A 125 9.70 -16.48 9.24
C ASN A 125 8.34 -16.40 9.94
N LEU A 126 7.73 -17.54 10.30
CA LEU A 126 6.53 -17.59 11.13
C LEU A 126 6.82 -17.06 12.54
N HIS A 127 7.93 -17.51 13.15
CA HIS A 127 8.36 -16.98 14.45
C HIS A 127 8.69 -15.49 14.37
N LEU A 128 9.45 -15.06 13.36
CA LEU A 128 9.87 -13.67 13.19
C LEU A 128 8.68 -12.72 12.96
N SER A 129 7.75 -13.09 12.08
CA SER A 129 6.55 -12.28 11.82
C SER A 129 5.67 -12.14 13.06
N LYS A 130 5.45 -13.23 13.81
CA LYS A 130 4.71 -13.20 15.09
C LYS A 130 5.41 -12.32 16.13
N ALA A 131 6.72 -12.45 16.28
CA ALA A 131 7.51 -11.66 17.23
C ALA A 131 7.44 -10.15 16.91
N ARG A 132 7.52 -9.78 15.63
CA ARG A 132 7.39 -8.38 15.17
C ARG A 132 6.00 -7.82 15.42
N ALA A 133 4.96 -8.57 15.11
CA ALA A 133 3.59 -8.17 15.41
C ALA A 133 3.36 -7.98 16.91
N LYS A 134 3.89 -8.91 17.73
CA LYS A 134 3.85 -8.79 19.19
C LYS A 134 4.57 -7.54 19.69
N ALA A 135 5.75 -7.22 19.15
CA ALA A 135 6.47 -6.00 19.55
C ALA A 135 5.65 -4.72 19.28
N VAL A 136 4.87 -4.69 18.20
CA VAL A 136 3.98 -3.55 17.89
C VAL A 136 2.83 -3.47 18.89
N VAL A 137 2.21 -4.60 19.24
CA VAL A 137 1.18 -4.64 20.29
C VAL A 137 1.76 -4.18 21.62
N ASP A 138 2.91 -4.72 22.02
CA ASP A 138 3.58 -4.37 23.27
C ASP A 138 3.92 -2.87 23.32
N ALA A 139 4.36 -2.27 22.21
CA ALA A 139 4.58 -0.83 22.14
C ALA A 139 3.27 -0.04 22.32
N LEU A 140 2.19 -0.40 21.62
CA LEU A 140 0.88 0.26 21.74
C LEU A 140 0.31 0.17 23.16
N VAL A 141 0.46 -0.97 23.82
CA VAL A 141 -0.03 -1.18 25.19
C VAL A 141 0.84 -0.43 26.19
N ASN A 142 2.16 -0.64 26.17
CA ASN A 142 3.05 -0.17 27.23
C ASN A 142 3.48 1.30 27.08
N GLU A 143 3.57 1.83 25.87
CA GLU A 143 4.03 3.21 25.62
C GLU A 143 2.87 4.17 25.32
N TYR A 144 1.70 3.66 24.91
CA TYR A 144 0.58 4.49 24.46
C TYR A 144 -0.75 4.21 25.20
N ASP A 145 -0.76 3.33 26.20
CA ASP A 145 -1.93 3.03 27.04
C ASP A 145 -3.15 2.50 26.27
N ILE A 146 -2.93 1.72 25.21
CA ILE A 146 -4.03 1.00 24.56
C ILE A 146 -4.38 -0.25 25.38
N ALA A 147 -5.67 -0.48 25.63
CA ALA A 147 -6.13 -1.65 26.37
C ALA A 147 -5.75 -2.96 25.63
N ASP A 148 -5.06 -3.86 26.33
CA ASP A 148 -4.49 -5.11 25.79
C ASP A 148 -5.56 -6.00 25.12
N ASN A 149 -6.76 -6.08 25.68
CA ASN A 149 -7.85 -6.89 25.12
C ASN A 149 -8.30 -6.45 23.71
N ARG A 150 -7.99 -5.22 23.29
CA ARG A 150 -8.32 -4.67 21.97
C ARG A 150 -7.35 -5.10 20.88
N LEU A 151 -6.19 -5.65 21.25
CA LEU A 151 -5.12 -5.99 20.32
C LEU A 151 -4.79 -7.47 20.42
N LEU A 152 -4.59 -8.12 19.27
CA LEU A 152 -4.01 -9.45 19.20
C LEU A 152 -2.94 -9.44 18.11
N SER A 153 -1.84 -10.15 18.34
CA SER A 153 -0.77 -10.27 17.35
C SER A 153 -0.76 -11.64 16.71
N ASP A 154 -0.48 -11.71 15.41
CA ASP A 154 -0.13 -12.96 14.72
C ASP A 154 0.83 -12.68 13.55
N GLY A 155 1.32 -13.73 12.91
CA GLY A 155 2.26 -13.64 11.80
C GLY A 155 2.03 -14.75 10.79
N VAL A 156 2.13 -14.39 9.51
CA VAL A 156 1.84 -15.28 8.38
C VAL A 156 3.07 -15.53 7.50
N ALA A 157 4.26 -15.15 7.97
CA ALA A 157 5.49 -15.23 7.19
C ALA A 157 5.32 -14.60 5.80
N PHE A 158 5.78 -15.30 4.76
CA PHE A 158 5.71 -14.92 3.35
C PHE A 158 4.54 -15.59 2.60
N LEU A 159 3.59 -16.21 3.32
CA LEU A 159 2.49 -16.97 2.71
C LEU A 159 1.38 -16.08 2.10
N ALA A 160 1.41 -14.78 2.39
CA ALA A 160 0.48 -13.79 1.85
C ALA A 160 1.23 -12.61 1.19
N PRO A 161 1.90 -12.83 0.04
CA PRO A 161 2.65 -11.79 -0.64
C PRO A 161 1.71 -10.74 -1.26
N LYS A 162 2.10 -9.46 -1.17
CA LYS A 162 1.46 -8.35 -1.90
C LYS A 162 2.13 -8.06 -3.24
N ALA A 163 3.39 -8.46 -3.37
CA ALA A 163 4.18 -8.35 -4.59
C ALA A 163 5.06 -9.58 -4.80
N THR A 164 5.61 -9.74 -6.01
CA THR A 164 6.57 -10.81 -6.29
C THR A 164 7.75 -10.76 -5.32
N ASN A 165 8.24 -11.91 -4.86
CA ASN A 165 9.47 -11.98 -4.08
C ASN A 165 10.74 -12.08 -4.95
N ASP A 166 10.58 -12.13 -6.27
CA ASP A 166 11.69 -12.27 -7.22
C ASP A 166 12.55 -10.99 -7.26
N THR A 167 11.95 -9.83 -7.00
CA THR A 167 12.63 -8.52 -7.00
C THR A 167 12.83 -7.99 -5.58
N GLU A 168 13.85 -7.15 -5.37
CA GLU A 168 14.03 -6.52 -4.05
C GLU A 168 12.88 -5.58 -3.70
N ASP A 169 12.36 -4.83 -4.68
CA ASP A 169 11.23 -3.92 -4.46
C ASP A 169 9.99 -4.70 -4.00
N GLY A 170 9.70 -5.85 -4.63
CA GLY A 170 8.57 -6.68 -4.23
C GLY A 170 8.78 -7.34 -2.86
N ARG A 171 10.01 -7.75 -2.53
CA ARG A 171 10.34 -8.20 -1.16
C ARG A 171 10.17 -7.09 -0.13
N ALA A 172 10.56 -5.85 -0.45
CA ALA A 172 10.36 -4.71 0.42
C ALA A 172 8.88 -4.47 0.73
N LEU A 173 8.00 -4.59 -0.27
CA LEU A 173 6.54 -4.51 -0.09
C LEU A 173 5.98 -5.68 0.74
N ASN A 174 6.62 -6.85 0.73
CA ASN A 174 6.19 -7.99 1.51
C ASN A 174 6.60 -7.89 2.99
N ARG A 175 7.70 -7.18 3.31
CA ARG A 175 8.12 -6.85 4.69
C ARG A 175 7.25 -5.73 5.26
N ARG A 176 6.07 -6.09 5.76
CA ARG A 176 5.05 -5.14 6.22
C ARG A 176 4.34 -5.61 7.49
N THR A 177 3.65 -4.67 8.14
CA THR A 177 2.64 -4.97 9.16
C THR A 177 1.27 -4.66 8.58
N GLU A 178 0.26 -5.48 8.85
CA GLU A 178 -1.12 -5.24 8.46
C GLU A 178 -2.00 -5.17 9.71
N LEU A 179 -2.85 -4.15 9.78
CA LEU A 179 -3.87 -4.04 10.81
C LEU A 179 -5.18 -4.56 10.24
N VAL A 180 -5.81 -5.51 10.93
CA VAL A 180 -7.07 -6.13 10.48
C VAL A 180 -8.12 -5.95 11.55
N LYS A 181 -9.32 -5.49 11.18
CA LYS A 181 -10.43 -5.33 12.10
C LYS A 181 -10.80 -6.66 12.73
N ARG A 182 -10.90 -6.68 14.06
CA ARG A 182 -11.48 -7.79 14.81
C ARG A 182 -12.98 -7.59 14.97
N PRO A 183 -13.79 -8.65 14.83
CA PRO A 183 -15.14 -8.63 15.37
C PRO A 183 -15.05 -8.40 16.89
N LEU A 184 -15.97 -7.60 17.42
CA LEU A 184 -16.12 -7.46 18.87
C LEU A 184 -16.46 -8.85 19.46
N PRO A 185 -15.88 -9.20 20.63
CA PRO A 185 -16.23 -10.44 21.33
C PRO A 185 -17.70 -10.48 21.74
#